data_AF-A0A136L2L2-F1
#
_entry.id   AF-A0A136L2L2-F1
#
_cell.length_a   1.000
_cell.length_b   1.000
_cell.length_c   1.000
_cell.angle_alpha   90.00
_cell.angle_beta   90.00
_cell.angle_gamma   90.00
#
_symmetry.space_group_name_H-M   'P 1'
#
loop_
_entity.id
_entity.type
_entity.pdbx_description
1 polymer ?
#
loop_
_entity_poly.entity_id
_entity_poly.type
_entity_poly.pdbx_seq_one_letter_code
_entity_poly.pdbx_strand_id
1 'polypeptide(L)'
;MTVFMLPGSTAPQEYDLSEADRRTLLAHFETTNYEMVVDGEGIDWEKIDEVEVVIASRDKGLSGWFIRNIYFGGQERYHVGVYSGRNELVLPNLTLNAAKYVVRTIAYYLRKRVIYQGPSDFVATIEA
;
A
#
# COMPACT_ATOMS: atom_id res chain seq x y z
N MET A 1 -10.34 -7.29 -17.51
CA MET A 1 -10.02 -8.48 -16.72
C MET A 1 -9.73 -7.99 -15.31
N THR A 2 -10.38 -8.55 -14.30
CA THR A 2 -10.28 -8.04 -12.93
C THR A 2 -9.25 -8.87 -12.17
N VAL A 3 -8.31 -8.19 -11.53
CA VAL A 3 -7.26 -8.85 -10.72
C VAL A 3 -7.69 -8.80 -9.26
N PHE A 4 -7.54 -9.92 -8.57
CA PHE A 4 -7.83 -10.03 -7.15
C PHE A 4 -6.57 -10.31 -6.36
N MET A 5 -6.37 -9.60 -5.25
CA MET A 5 -5.40 -9.96 -4.22
C MET A 5 -5.93 -11.13 -3.40
N LEU A 6 -5.06 -12.08 -3.11
CA LEU A 6 -5.36 -13.24 -2.27
C LEU A 6 -4.95 -13.01 -0.81
N PRO A 7 -5.73 -13.50 0.17
CA PRO A 7 -5.30 -13.55 1.56
C PRO A 7 -3.94 -14.23 1.74
N GLY A 8 -3.06 -13.61 2.52
CA GLY A 8 -1.75 -14.12 2.85
C GLY A 8 -1.78 -14.96 4.13
N SER A 9 -1.01 -16.06 4.16
CA SER A 9 -0.85 -16.90 5.36
C SER A 9 0.35 -16.52 6.24
N THR A 10 1.19 -15.60 5.75
CA THR A 10 2.47 -15.26 6.37
C THR A 10 2.51 -13.77 6.66
N ALA A 11 2.74 -13.42 7.92
CA ALA A 11 2.94 -12.03 8.31
C ALA A 11 4.19 -11.47 7.61
N PRO A 12 4.13 -10.26 7.02
CA PRO A 12 5.29 -9.66 6.39
C PRO A 12 6.36 -9.33 7.44
N GLN A 13 7.62 -9.50 7.05
CA GLN A 13 8.75 -9.18 7.91
C GLN A 13 9.26 -7.77 7.63
N GLU A 14 9.71 -7.08 8.67
CA GLU A 14 10.23 -5.71 8.59
C GLU A 14 11.71 -5.62 8.19
N TYR A 15 12.41 -6.74 7.98
CA TYR A 15 13.87 -6.73 7.78
C TYR A 15 14.31 -5.88 6.57
N ASP A 16 13.48 -5.80 5.54
CA ASP A 16 13.77 -5.02 4.32
C ASP A 16 13.38 -3.53 4.45
N LEU A 17 12.80 -3.11 5.58
CA LEU A 17 12.46 -1.72 5.85
C LEU A 17 13.65 -0.96 6.39
N SER A 18 13.96 0.17 5.75
CA SER A 18 14.89 1.14 6.30
C SER A 18 14.35 1.74 7.60
N GLU A 19 15.22 2.30 8.44
CA GLU A 19 14.81 3.00 9.66
C GLU A 19 13.83 4.16 9.36
N ALA A 20 14.02 4.85 8.23
CA ALA A 20 13.11 5.92 7.81
C ALA A 20 11.73 5.39 7.44
N ASP A 21 11.66 4.24 6.74
CA ASP A 21 10.37 3.60 6.42
C ASP A 21 9.66 3.13 7.69
N ARG A 22 10.39 2.52 8.63
CA ARG A 22 9.83 2.08 9.91
C ARG A 22 9.21 3.23 10.68
N ARG A 23 9.90 4.37 10.78
CA ARG A 23 9.37 5.57 11.44
C ARG A 23 8.14 6.12 10.74
N THR A 24 8.15 6.14 9.41
CA THR A 24 7.00 6.59 8.61
C THR A 24 5.79 5.68 8.87
N LEU A 25 5.98 4.37 8.79
CA LEU A 25 4.90 3.41 9.02
C LEU A 25 4.41 3.47 10.47
N LEU A 26 5.31 3.54 11.46
CA LEU A 26 4.92 3.65 12.87
C LEU A 26 4.09 4.91 13.16
N ALA A 27 4.30 6.00 12.42
CA ALA A 27 3.59 7.25 12.63
C ALA A 27 2.22 7.31 11.92
N HIS A 28 2.05 6.57 10.83
CA HIS A 28 0.93 6.75 9.90
C HIS A 28 0.12 5.48 9.64
N PHE A 29 0.66 4.30 9.98
CA PHE A 29 0.08 3.01 9.66
C PHE A 29 0.05 2.09 10.87
N GLU A 30 -1.15 1.82 11.35
CA GLU A 30 -1.37 0.91 12.47
C GLU A 30 -2.30 -0.23 12.04
N THR A 31 -2.10 -1.41 12.63
CA THR A 31 -2.95 -2.57 12.37
C THR A 31 -3.38 -3.19 13.68
N THR A 32 -4.66 -3.54 13.76
CA THR A 32 -5.20 -4.38 14.83
C THR A 32 -5.79 -5.66 14.24
N ASN A 33 -6.25 -6.56 15.09
CA ASN A 33 -6.95 -7.76 14.62
C ASN A 33 -8.31 -7.46 13.95
N TYR A 34 -8.83 -6.24 14.06
CA TYR A 34 -10.18 -5.87 13.60
C TYR A 34 -10.15 -4.88 12.44
N GLU A 35 -9.24 -3.92 12.47
CA GLU A 35 -9.17 -2.84 11.50
C GLU A 35 -7.73 -2.47 11.11
N MET A 36 -7.65 -1.85 9.94
CA MET A 36 -6.51 -1.08 9.47
C MET A 36 -6.71 0.37 9.86
N VAL A 37 -5.67 1.05 10.36
CA VAL A 37 -5.74 2.48 10.68
C VAL A 37 -4.65 3.23 9.91
N VAL A 38 -5.06 4.33 9.29
CA VAL A 38 -4.19 5.26 8.56
C VAL A 38 -4.45 6.66 9.04
N ASP A 39 -3.43 7.35 9.54
CA ASP A 39 -3.55 8.72 10.08
C ASP A 39 -4.68 8.91 11.12
N GLY A 40 -4.98 7.85 11.88
CA GLY A 40 -6.05 7.83 12.90
C GLY A 40 -7.44 7.48 12.37
N GLU A 41 -7.60 7.27 11.06
CA GLU A 41 -8.85 6.83 10.44
C GLU A 41 -8.82 5.31 10.17
N GLY A 42 -9.88 4.61 10.59
CA GLY A 42 -9.95 3.14 10.57
C GLY A 42 -10.89 2.55 9.52
N ILE A 43 -10.49 1.43 8.92
CA ILE A 43 -11.35 0.57 8.09
C ILE A 43 -11.28 -0.87 8.61
N ASP A 44 -12.45 -1.45 8.91
CA ASP A 44 -12.58 -2.87 9.24
C ASP A 44 -12.07 -3.74 8.07
N TRP A 45 -11.26 -4.76 8.36
CA TRP A 45 -10.69 -5.64 7.34
C TRP A 45 -11.74 -6.29 6.43
N GLU A 46 -12.92 -6.61 6.98
CA GLU A 46 -14.02 -7.26 6.24
C GLU A 46 -14.73 -6.31 5.26
N LYS A 47 -14.62 -5.00 5.48
CA LYS A 47 -15.25 -3.96 4.66
C LYS A 47 -14.35 -3.46 3.52
N ILE A 48 -13.10 -3.92 3.44
CA ILE A 48 -12.23 -3.58 2.32
C ILE A 48 -12.75 -4.27 1.05
N ASP A 49 -12.94 -3.49 0.01
CA ASP A 49 -13.41 -3.95 -1.29
C ASP A 49 -12.29 -3.93 -2.33
N GLU A 50 -11.36 -2.98 -2.22
CA GLU A 50 -10.30 -2.75 -3.19
C GLU A 50 -9.01 -2.20 -2.55
N VAL A 51 -7.88 -2.60 -3.11
CA VAL A 51 -6.54 -2.06 -2.79
C VAL A 51 -5.87 -1.62 -4.09
N GLU A 52 -5.44 -0.36 -4.13
CA GLU A 52 -4.74 0.24 -5.26
C GLU A 52 -3.33 0.68 -4.88
N VAL A 53 -2.37 0.49 -5.78
CA VAL A 53 -0.99 0.93 -5.65
C VAL A 53 -0.61 1.79 -6.84
N VAL A 54 -0.43 3.09 -6.61
CA VAL A 54 -0.08 4.06 -7.64
C VAL A 54 1.38 4.48 -7.50
N ILE A 55 2.10 4.56 -8.63
CA ILE A 55 3.46 5.10 -8.67
C ILE A 55 3.38 6.63 -8.78
N ALA A 56 3.87 7.33 -7.75
CA ALA A 56 3.82 8.79 -7.61
C ALA A 56 4.52 9.56 -8.74
N SER A 57 5.49 8.95 -9.42
CA SER A 57 6.36 9.61 -10.41
C SER A 57 5.82 9.61 -11.84
N ARG A 58 4.55 9.24 -12.07
CA ARG A 58 3.99 9.11 -13.42
C ARG A 58 3.84 10.43 -14.20
N ASP A 59 4.08 11.58 -13.57
CA ASP A 59 4.07 12.85 -14.28
C ASP A 59 5.35 13.02 -15.11
N LYS A 60 5.29 12.69 -16.41
CA LYS A 60 6.42 12.73 -17.36
C LYS A 60 6.85 14.15 -17.77
N GLY A 61 6.36 15.19 -17.08
CA GLY A 61 6.71 16.59 -17.33
C GLY A 61 7.99 17.03 -16.62
N LEU A 62 8.52 18.20 -17.02
CA LEU A 62 9.65 18.87 -16.35
C LEU A 62 9.41 19.08 -14.84
N SER A 63 8.14 19.24 -14.44
CA SER A 63 7.67 19.31 -13.06
C SER A 63 7.84 18.00 -12.29
N GLY A 64 7.52 16.85 -12.90
CA GLY A 64 7.70 15.54 -12.28
C GLY A 64 9.16 15.12 -12.15
N TRP A 65 10.04 15.56 -13.06
CA TRP A 65 11.50 15.40 -12.93
C TRP A 65 12.07 16.19 -11.74
N PHE A 66 11.58 17.40 -11.51
CA PHE A 66 12.01 18.26 -10.39
C PHE A 66 11.59 17.68 -9.04
N ILE A 67 10.33 17.24 -8.90
CA ILE A 67 9.81 16.60 -7.69
C ILE A 67 10.56 15.28 -7.41
N ARG A 68 10.79 14.46 -8.44
CA ARG A 68 11.56 13.22 -8.35
C ARG A 68 12.98 13.46 -7.83
N ASN A 69 13.72 14.42 -8.39
CA ASN A 69 15.15 14.59 -8.09
C ASN A 69 15.44 15.43 -6.84
N ILE A 70 14.62 16.44 -6.55
CA ILE A 70 14.87 17.36 -5.43
C ILE A 70 14.10 16.97 -4.17
N TYR A 71 12.84 16.55 -4.31
CA TYR A 71 11.99 16.25 -3.15
C TYR A 71 12.12 14.80 -2.67
N PHE A 72 12.28 13.85 -3.61
CA PHE A 72 12.33 12.41 -3.29
C PHE A 72 13.70 11.76 -3.51
N GLY A 73 14.74 12.52 -3.86
CA GLY A 73 16.11 12.02 -4.00
C GLY A 73 16.32 11.04 -5.17
N GLY A 74 15.49 11.12 -6.21
CA GLY A 74 15.58 10.30 -7.42
C GLY A 74 14.84 8.95 -7.35
N GLN A 75 14.30 8.58 -6.18
CA GLN A 75 13.67 7.28 -5.95
C GLN A 75 12.18 7.29 -6.31
N GLU A 76 11.70 6.18 -6.88
CA GLU A 76 10.27 5.98 -7.12
C GLU A 76 9.51 5.86 -5.80
N ARG A 77 8.36 6.53 -5.73
CA ARG A 77 7.47 6.52 -4.58
C ARG A 77 6.13 5.93 -4.96
N TYR A 78 5.47 5.35 -3.96
CA TYR A 78 4.25 4.58 -4.11
C TYR A 78 3.20 5.15 -3.17
N HIS A 79 1.96 5.20 -3.63
CA HIS A 79 0.77 5.49 -2.83
C HIS A 79 -0.04 4.21 -2.75
N VAL A 80 -0.47 3.82 -1.55
CA VAL A 80 -1.35 2.67 -1.35
C VAL A 80 -2.72 3.20 -0.93
N GLY A 81 -3.72 3.05 -1.78
CA GLY A 81 -5.11 3.36 -1.51
C GLY A 81 -5.88 2.11 -1.09
N VAL A 82 -6.74 2.22 -0.08
CA VAL A 82 -7.62 1.15 0.40
C VAL A 82 -9.04 1.67 0.44
N TYR A 83 -9.93 0.98 -0.27
CA TYR A 83 -11.30 1.43 -0.48
C TYR A 83 -12.31 0.51 0.18
N SER A 84 -13.32 1.13 0.79
CA SER A 84 -14.46 0.48 1.44
C SER A 84 -15.74 1.22 1.05
N GLY A 85 -16.42 0.75 0.01
CA GLY A 85 -17.52 1.48 -0.63
C GLY A 85 -17.11 2.89 -1.08
N ARG A 86 -17.52 3.92 -0.32
CA ARG A 86 -17.18 5.34 -0.58
C ARG A 86 -16.05 5.88 0.29
N ASN A 87 -15.60 5.10 1.26
CA ASN A 87 -14.51 5.48 2.15
C ASN A 87 -13.17 5.06 1.53
N GLU A 88 -12.18 5.90 1.68
CA GLU A 88 -10.83 5.70 1.15
C GLU A 88 -9.81 6.07 2.24
N LEU A 89 -8.82 5.20 2.43
CA LEU A 89 -7.61 5.52 3.18
C LEU A 89 -6.42 5.47 2.23
N VAL A 90 -5.54 6.47 2.30
CA VAL A 90 -4.37 6.56 1.43
C VAL A 90 -3.12 6.65 2.28
N LEU A 91 -2.16 5.76 2.05
CA LEU A 91 -0.79 5.90 2.55
C LEU A 91 0.11 6.43 1.43
N PRO A 92 0.47 7.72 1.44
CA PRO A 92 1.25 8.30 0.37
C PRO A 92 2.77 8.15 0.56
N ASN A 93 3.51 8.38 -0.53
CA ASN A 93 4.96 8.60 -0.52
C ASN A 93 5.83 7.46 0.05
N LEU A 94 5.35 6.23 -0.04
CA LEU A 94 6.08 5.05 0.42
C LEU A 94 7.24 4.71 -0.53
N THR A 95 8.33 4.18 0.02
CA THR A 95 9.34 3.47 -0.80
C THR A 95 8.75 2.17 -1.36
N LEU A 96 9.44 1.56 -2.33
CA LEU A 96 9.05 0.24 -2.85
C LEU A 96 8.90 -0.81 -1.74
N ASN A 97 9.86 -0.87 -0.81
CA ASN A 97 9.85 -1.85 0.28
C ASN A 97 8.73 -1.58 1.28
N ALA A 98 8.50 -0.31 1.64
CA ALA A 98 7.40 0.08 2.51
C ALA A 98 6.04 -0.25 1.87
N ALA A 99 5.86 0.05 0.58
CA ALA A 99 4.62 -0.27 -0.12
C ALA A 99 4.39 -1.79 -0.22
N LYS A 100 5.42 -2.58 -0.55
CA LYS A 100 5.35 -4.05 -0.50
C LYS A 100 4.99 -4.57 0.88
N TYR A 101 5.59 -4.02 1.93
CA TYR A 101 5.28 -4.37 3.31
C TYR A 101 3.80 -4.09 3.61
N VAL A 102 3.32 -2.86 3.40
CA VAL A 102 1.92 -2.47 3.65
C VAL A 102 0.94 -3.38 2.90
N VAL A 103 1.16 -3.59 1.59
CA VAL A 103 0.28 -4.40 0.75
C VAL A 103 0.25 -5.86 1.21
N ARG A 104 1.39 -6.42 1.64
CA ARG A 104 1.44 -7.77 2.22
C ARG A 104 0.81 -7.84 3.60
N THR A 105 0.89 -6.78 4.40
CA THR A 105 0.22 -6.69 5.71
C THR A 105 -1.29 -6.70 5.51
N ILE A 106 -1.80 -5.91 4.57
CA ILE A 106 -3.22 -5.91 4.21
C ILE A 106 -3.62 -7.33 3.78
N ALA A 107 -2.88 -7.94 2.84
CA ALA A 107 -3.14 -9.29 2.39
C ALA A 107 -3.21 -10.31 3.54
N TYR A 108 -2.32 -10.21 4.52
CA TYR A 108 -2.28 -11.10 5.68
C TYR A 108 -3.52 -11.02 6.57
N TYR A 109 -4.09 -9.82 6.76
CA TYR A 109 -5.29 -9.64 7.58
C TYR A 109 -6.61 -9.87 6.83
N LEU A 110 -6.61 -9.83 5.50
CA LEU A 110 -7.80 -10.07 4.71
C LEU A 110 -8.36 -11.49 4.90
N ARG A 111 -9.69 -11.59 5.01
CA ARG A 111 -10.42 -12.88 5.08
C ARG A 111 -11.08 -13.28 3.77
N LYS A 112 -11.11 -12.36 2.80
CA LYS A 112 -11.71 -12.52 1.48
C LYS A 112 -10.75 -11.98 0.42
N ARG A 113 -10.90 -12.44 -0.82
CA ARG A 113 -10.24 -11.78 -1.95
C ARG A 113 -10.81 -10.38 -2.15
N VAL A 114 -9.95 -9.43 -2.49
CA VAL A 114 -10.32 -8.03 -2.77
C VAL A 114 -9.79 -7.63 -4.14
N ILE A 115 -10.42 -6.64 -4.77
CA ILE A 115 -9.93 -6.12 -6.06
C ILE A 115 -8.54 -5.53 -5.82
N TYR A 116 -7.61 -5.80 -6.74
CA TYR A 116 -6.24 -5.31 -6.65
C TYR A 116 -5.82 -4.61 -7.93
N GLN A 117 -5.33 -3.38 -7.78
CA GLN A 117 -4.76 -2.60 -8.86
C GLN A 117 -3.34 -2.19 -8.48
N GLY A 118 -2.32 -2.84 -9.03
CA GLY A 118 -0.95 -2.51 -8.66
C GLY A 118 0.08 -3.44 -9.31
N PRO A 119 1.37 -3.26 -8.99
CA PRO A 119 2.41 -4.15 -9.47
C PRO A 119 2.17 -5.60 -9.01
N SER A 120 2.32 -6.56 -9.92
CA SER A 120 2.00 -7.97 -9.69
C SER A 120 2.96 -8.68 -8.73
N ASP A 121 4.14 -8.11 -8.47
CA ASP A 121 5.17 -8.68 -7.60
C ASP A 121 5.04 -8.25 -6.12
N PHE A 122 4.03 -7.44 -5.78
CA PHE A 122 3.81 -6.99 -4.40
C PHE A 122 3.13 -8.08 -3.56
N VAL A 123 2.18 -8.80 -4.15
CA VAL A 123 1.33 -9.78 -3.46
C VAL A 123 0.88 -10.88 -4.43
N ALA A 124 0.47 -12.03 -3.88
CA ALA A 124 -0.17 -13.07 -4.66
C ALA A 124 -1.52 -12.58 -5.22
N THR A 125 -1.71 -12.77 -6.53
CA THR A 125 -2.90 -12.33 -7.25
C THR A 125 -3.47 -13.45 -8.12
N ILE A 126 -4.75 -13.31 -8.50
CA ILE A 126 -5.42 -14.16 -9.47
C ILE A 126 -6.26 -13.30 -10.43
N GLU A 127 -6.35 -13.72 -11.69
CA GLU A 127 -7.19 -13.10 -12.70
C GLU A 127 -8.55 -13.81 -12.77
N ALA A 128 -9.63 -13.04 -12.93
CA ALA A 128 -10.98 -13.56 -13.16
C ALA A 128 -11.75 -12.74 -14.21
#